data_AF-A0AAD2T7R8-F1
#
_entry.id   AF-A0AAD2T7R8-F1
#
_cell.length_a   1.000
_cell.length_b   1.000
_cell.length_c   1.000
_cell.angle_alpha   90.00
_cell.angle_beta   90.00
_cell.angle_gamma   90.00
#
_symmetry.space_group_name_H-M   'P 1'
#
loop_
_entity.id
_entity.type
_entity.pdbx_description
1 polymer ?
#
loop_
_entity_poly.entity_id
_entity_poly.type
_entity_poly.pdbx_seq_one_letter_code
_entity_poly.pdbx_strand_id
1 'polypeptide(L)'
;MDVTWAVKYITEFLGTAILIILGNGAVANVELKGTKGHQSGWLVIAVGYGMGVMIPALMFGNVSGNHINPAFTLGLAISGYFPWAQVAPYIIAQLLGAIFGQALVVASHRPYYLQTTNPNAILGSFSTIVNTDDGSKKSHAASMINGFVNEFIGSFILFFAAMAMTKNYFGAEVVKYAATRGVDATQIQGKVAIGSHINAGLAVAHLALGFLVMALVTSLGGPTGPGLNPARDLGPRILHFLLPKSVLGEHKGDSKWWYAWVPVVSPILAGIAAVALYKMIYG
;
A
#
# COMPACT_ATOMS: atom_id res chain seq x y z
N MET A 1 -23.48 -0.18 13.52
CA MET A 1 -23.73 1.22 13.12
C MET A 1 -23.28 1.36 11.69
N ASP A 2 -24.13 1.90 10.82
CA ASP A 2 -23.69 2.20 9.46
C ASP A 2 -22.69 3.37 9.50
N VAL A 3 -21.46 3.09 9.11
CA VAL A 3 -20.39 4.08 9.04
C VAL A 3 -20.65 4.99 7.83
N THR A 4 -20.72 6.30 8.05
CA THR A 4 -20.95 7.27 6.97
C THR A 4 -19.79 7.30 5.98
N TRP A 5 -20.06 7.67 4.73
CA TRP A 5 -19.01 7.80 3.71
C TRP A 5 -17.91 8.78 4.09
N ALA A 6 -18.27 9.90 4.75
CA ALA A 6 -17.29 10.87 5.24
C ALA A 6 -16.28 10.23 6.20
N VAL A 7 -16.75 9.40 7.15
CA VAL A 7 -15.87 8.67 8.06
C VAL A 7 -14.98 7.70 7.29
N LYS A 8 -15.53 6.97 6.30
CA LYS A 8 -14.73 6.05 5.47
C LYS A 8 -13.60 6.77 4.71
N TYR A 9 -13.85 7.96 4.17
CA TYR A 9 -12.82 8.74 3.49
C TYR A 9 -11.71 9.21 4.43
N ILE A 10 -12.07 9.70 5.62
CA ILE A 10 -11.10 10.08 6.67
C ILE A 10 -10.27 8.85 7.05
N THR A 11 -10.91 7.69 7.17
CA THR A 11 -10.24 6.43 7.46
C THR A 11 -9.25 6.01 6.36
N GLU A 12 -9.60 6.13 5.08
CA GLU A 12 -8.67 5.86 3.97
C GLU A 12 -7.48 6.83 3.96
N PHE A 13 -7.71 8.10 4.28
CA PHE A 13 -6.66 9.09 4.47
C PHE A 13 -5.71 8.70 5.61
N LEU A 14 -6.25 8.41 6.79
CA LEU A 14 -5.45 8.06 7.98
C LEU A 14 -4.72 6.72 7.79
N GLY A 15 -5.39 5.71 7.23
CA GLY A 15 -4.79 4.41 6.94
C GLY A 15 -3.62 4.52 5.97
N THR A 16 -3.79 5.31 4.89
CA THR A 16 -2.70 5.53 3.93
C THR A 16 -1.57 6.38 4.53
N ALA A 17 -1.89 7.35 5.39
CA ALA A 17 -0.86 8.11 6.10
C ALA A 17 -0.02 7.22 7.03
N ILE A 18 -0.65 6.33 7.81
CA ILE A 18 0.03 5.38 8.68
C ILE A 18 0.89 4.40 7.87
N LEU A 19 0.38 3.90 6.74
CA LEU A 19 1.16 3.08 5.81
C LEU A 19 2.47 3.77 5.42
N ILE A 20 2.41 5.05 5.04
CA ILE A 20 3.59 5.81 4.63
C ILE A 20 4.51 6.12 5.81
N ILE A 21 3.96 6.53 6.96
CA ILE A 21 4.77 6.82 8.15
C ILE A 21 5.60 5.59 8.55
N LEU A 22 5.01 4.39 8.53
CA LEU A 22 5.71 3.17 8.94
C LEU A 22 6.59 2.59 7.82
N GLY A 23 6.07 2.52 6.59
CA GLY A 23 6.81 1.98 5.44
C GLY A 23 7.94 2.90 4.98
N ASN A 24 7.59 4.12 4.54
CA ASN A 24 8.59 5.10 4.09
C ASN A 24 9.46 5.59 5.25
N GLY A 25 8.93 5.67 6.48
CA GLY A 25 9.73 5.95 7.67
C GLY A 25 10.78 4.89 7.93
N ALA A 26 10.48 3.60 7.71
CA ALA A 26 11.51 2.55 7.77
C ALA A 26 12.58 2.75 6.68
N VAL A 27 12.20 3.09 5.46
CA VAL A 27 13.18 3.41 4.39
C VAL A 27 14.04 4.61 4.77
N ALA A 28 13.43 5.70 5.25
CA ALA A 28 14.15 6.89 5.72
C ALA A 28 15.13 6.54 6.84
N ASN A 29 14.72 5.69 7.78
CA ASN A 29 15.57 5.23 8.88
C ASN A 29 16.72 4.34 8.40
N VAL A 30 16.58 3.57 7.32
CA VAL A 30 17.65 2.72 6.78
C VAL A 30 18.58 3.48 5.84
N GLU A 31 18.04 4.33 4.98
CA GLU A 31 18.76 4.92 3.84
C GLU A 31 19.38 6.29 4.15
N LEU A 32 18.77 7.11 5.01
CA LEU A 32 19.28 8.45 5.28
C LEU A 32 20.51 8.40 6.18
N LYS A 33 21.54 9.15 5.80
CA LYS A 33 22.81 9.21 6.52
C LYS A 33 22.60 9.77 7.92
N GLY A 34 23.14 9.07 8.92
CA GLY A 34 23.18 9.52 10.31
C GLY A 34 21.97 9.10 11.16
N THR A 35 20.97 8.45 10.59
CA THR A 35 19.92 7.78 11.37
C THR A 35 20.53 6.61 12.17
N LYS A 36 19.87 6.23 13.26
CA LYS A 36 20.33 5.06 14.06
C LYS A 36 20.16 3.73 13.31
N GLY A 37 19.17 3.65 12.42
CA GLY A 37 18.95 2.49 11.57
C GLY A 37 19.78 2.49 10.28
N HIS A 38 20.68 3.46 10.08
CA HIS A 38 21.39 3.59 8.81
C HIS A 38 22.11 2.29 8.46
N GLN A 39 21.89 1.77 7.24
CA GLN A 39 22.45 0.51 6.76
C GLN A 39 22.05 -0.75 7.56
N SER A 40 20.94 -0.71 8.32
CA SER A 40 20.41 -1.92 8.99
C SER A 40 19.82 -2.96 8.02
N GLY A 41 19.71 -2.63 6.73
CA GLY A 41 19.38 -3.56 5.66
C GLY A 41 17.89 -3.74 5.36
N TRP A 42 17.63 -4.56 4.34
CA TRP A 42 16.33 -4.71 3.68
C TRP A 42 15.22 -5.26 4.58
N LEU A 43 15.57 -6.09 5.57
CA LEU A 43 14.58 -6.70 6.47
C LEU A 43 13.83 -5.64 7.30
N VAL A 44 14.50 -4.57 7.74
CA VAL A 44 13.85 -3.48 8.49
C VAL A 44 12.82 -2.76 7.61
N ILE A 45 13.13 -2.57 6.33
CA ILE A 45 12.20 -2.00 5.35
C ILE A 45 10.99 -2.94 5.16
N ALA A 46 11.23 -4.24 5.01
CA ALA A 46 10.17 -5.24 4.87
C ALA A 46 9.23 -5.28 6.08
N VAL A 47 9.79 -5.25 7.30
CA VAL A 47 8.99 -5.15 8.54
C VAL A 47 8.19 -3.85 8.57
N GLY A 48 8.81 -2.72 8.21
CA GLY A 48 8.15 -1.42 8.15
C GLY A 48 6.91 -1.40 7.25
N TYR A 49 7.02 -1.90 6.02
CA TYR A 49 5.87 -2.00 5.11
C TYR A 49 4.85 -3.05 5.54
N GLY A 50 5.30 -4.19 6.07
CA GLY A 50 4.39 -5.20 6.62
C GLY A 50 3.51 -4.62 7.72
N MET A 51 4.12 -3.93 8.69
CA MET A 51 3.39 -3.24 9.77
C MET A 51 2.57 -2.07 9.25
N GLY A 52 3.09 -1.34 8.25
CA GLY A 52 2.39 -0.24 7.57
C GLY A 52 1.07 -0.65 6.93
N VAL A 53 0.94 -1.90 6.46
CA VAL A 53 -0.34 -2.43 5.96
C VAL A 53 -1.15 -3.08 7.08
N MET A 54 -0.50 -3.83 7.98
CA MET A 54 -1.14 -4.57 9.06
C MET A 54 -1.92 -3.68 10.03
N ILE A 55 -1.29 -2.60 10.50
CA ILE A 55 -1.86 -1.74 11.55
C ILE A 55 -3.12 -1.04 11.05
N PRO A 56 -3.13 -0.34 9.89
CA PRO A 56 -4.36 0.19 9.31
C PRO A 56 -5.42 -0.88 9.08
N ALA A 57 -5.03 -2.06 8.57
CA ALA A 57 -5.95 -3.17 8.33
C ALA A 57 -6.70 -3.58 9.61
N LEU A 58 -5.98 -3.70 10.74
CA LEU A 58 -6.57 -4.02 12.04
C LEU A 58 -7.40 -2.87 12.62
N MET A 59 -6.97 -1.61 12.41
CA MET A 59 -7.69 -0.44 12.92
C MET A 59 -8.98 -0.15 12.16
N PHE A 60 -8.98 -0.37 10.85
CA PHE A 60 -9.91 0.26 9.92
C PHE A 60 -10.60 -0.69 8.95
N GLY A 61 -10.23 -1.97 8.91
CA GLY A 61 -10.82 -2.96 8.00
C GLY A 61 -12.35 -3.02 8.08
N ASN A 62 -12.91 -2.93 9.28
CA ASN A 62 -14.38 -2.94 9.51
C ASN A 62 -15.05 -1.57 9.33
N VAL A 63 -14.30 -0.52 8.99
CA VAL A 63 -14.80 0.86 8.87
C VAL A 63 -14.90 1.26 7.40
N SER A 64 -13.76 1.35 6.69
CA SER A 64 -13.71 1.73 5.27
C SER A 64 -13.56 0.55 4.31
N GLY A 65 -13.25 -0.65 4.83
CA GLY A 65 -12.72 -1.77 4.05
C GLY A 65 -11.19 -1.78 3.97
N ASN A 66 -10.51 -0.75 4.50
CA ASN A 66 -9.06 -0.56 4.47
C ASN A 66 -8.46 -0.84 3.08
N HIS A 67 -8.94 -0.12 2.05
CA HIS A 67 -8.38 -0.28 0.73
C HIS A 67 -6.95 0.25 0.68
N ILE A 68 -6.77 1.47 1.19
CA ILE A 68 -5.51 2.23 1.31
C ILE A 68 -4.64 2.20 0.04
N ASN A 69 -5.25 1.92 -1.12
CA ASN A 69 -4.60 1.59 -2.36
C ASN A 69 -5.55 1.81 -3.56
N PRO A 70 -5.21 2.72 -4.49
CA PRO A 70 -6.02 2.98 -5.68
C PRO A 70 -6.21 1.76 -6.58
N ALA A 71 -5.20 0.91 -6.72
CA ALA A 71 -5.28 -0.29 -7.55
C ALA A 71 -6.29 -1.30 -7.01
N PHE A 72 -6.32 -1.49 -5.69
CA PHE A 72 -7.32 -2.35 -5.05
C PHE A 72 -8.72 -1.76 -5.14
N THR A 73 -8.86 -0.44 -4.92
CA THR A 73 -10.14 0.27 -5.06
C THR A 73 -10.73 0.09 -6.46
N LEU A 74 -9.92 0.26 -7.50
CA LEU A 74 -10.33 0.06 -8.89
C LEU A 74 -10.65 -1.40 -9.20
N GLY A 75 -9.80 -2.34 -8.77
CA GLY A 75 -10.04 -3.77 -8.97
C GLY A 75 -11.36 -4.23 -8.33
N LEU A 76 -11.66 -3.77 -7.13
CA LEU A 76 -12.93 -4.03 -6.45
C LEU A 76 -14.12 -3.41 -7.18
N ALA A 77 -14.01 -2.16 -7.65
CA ALA A 77 -15.10 -1.47 -8.34
C ALA A 77 -15.44 -2.12 -9.68
N ILE A 78 -14.43 -2.45 -10.47
CA ILE A 78 -14.58 -3.12 -11.78
C ILE A 78 -15.24 -4.49 -11.62
N SER A 79 -14.88 -5.24 -10.57
CA SER A 79 -15.48 -6.53 -10.27
C SER A 79 -16.84 -6.44 -9.56
N GLY A 80 -17.38 -5.23 -9.33
CA GLY A 80 -18.69 -5.01 -8.70
C GLY A 80 -18.72 -5.20 -7.18
N TYR A 81 -17.56 -5.24 -6.53
CA TYR A 81 -17.42 -5.32 -5.07
C TYR A 81 -17.37 -3.94 -4.39
N PHE A 82 -17.27 -2.85 -5.16
CA PHE A 82 -17.23 -1.49 -4.61
C PHE A 82 -18.01 -0.50 -5.50
N PRO A 83 -18.82 0.40 -4.91
CA PRO A 83 -19.61 1.36 -5.69
C PRO A 83 -18.74 2.40 -6.40
N TRP A 84 -18.94 2.54 -7.70
CA TRP A 84 -18.20 3.48 -8.56
C TRP A 84 -18.23 4.94 -8.10
N ALA A 85 -19.35 5.39 -7.54
CA ALA A 85 -19.50 6.76 -7.02
C ALA A 85 -18.49 7.12 -5.91
N GLN A 86 -17.89 6.10 -5.28
CA GLN A 86 -17.01 6.26 -4.12
C GLN A 86 -15.53 6.06 -4.50
N VAL A 87 -15.24 5.65 -5.74
CA VAL A 87 -13.87 5.36 -6.22
C VAL A 87 -13.00 6.61 -6.20
N ALA A 88 -13.44 7.69 -6.83
CA ALA A 88 -12.64 8.92 -6.89
C ALA A 88 -12.40 9.54 -5.51
N PRO A 89 -13.41 9.68 -4.62
CA PRO A 89 -13.18 10.11 -3.23
C PRO A 89 -12.17 9.26 -2.46
N TYR A 90 -12.23 7.92 -2.60
CA TYR A 90 -11.27 7.01 -1.96
C TYR A 90 -9.84 7.26 -2.47
N ILE A 91 -9.66 7.33 -3.80
CA ILE A 91 -8.33 7.57 -4.40
C ILE A 91 -7.76 8.92 -3.98
N ILE A 92 -8.59 9.98 -3.92
CA ILE A 92 -8.19 11.31 -3.45
C ILE A 92 -7.76 11.24 -1.98
N ALA A 93 -8.56 10.60 -1.12
CA ALA A 93 -8.23 10.44 0.30
C ALA A 93 -6.91 9.67 0.49
N GLN A 94 -6.69 8.60 -0.27
CA GLN A 94 -5.47 7.80 -0.24
C GLN A 94 -4.25 8.63 -0.67
N LEU A 95 -4.34 9.36 -1.80
CA LEU A 95 -3.24 10.21 -2.28
C LEU A 95 -2.89 11.33 -1.29
N LEU A 96 -3.91 12.01 -0.74
CA LEU A 96 -3.70 13.05 0.26
C LEU A 96 -3.11 12.46 1.56
N GLY A 97 -3.58 11.29 1.97
CA GLY A 97 -3.04 10.56 3.12
C GLY A 97 -1.58 10.20 2.92
N ALA A 98 -1.22 9.73 1.72
CA ALA A 98 0.16 9.38 1.40
C ALA A 98 1.09 10.60 1.40
N ILE A 99 0.64 11.74 0.83
CA ILE A 99 1.36 13.02 0.87
C ILE A 99 1.55 13.49 2.32
N PHE A 100 0.48 13.46 3.11
CA PHE A 100 0.51 13.88 4.51
C PHE A 100 1.46 13.00 5.35
N GLY A 101 1.34 11.68 5.22
CA GLY A 101 2.24 10.74 5.90
C GLY A 101 3.70 10.97 5.53
N GLN A 102 3.99 11.21 4.26
CA GLN A 102 5.35 11.51 3.82
C GLN A 102 5.85 12.85 4.38
N ALA A 103 5.02 13.88 4.44
CA ALA A 103 5.40 15.15 5.03
C ALA A 103 5.82 14.99 6.51
N LEU A 104 5.16 14.10 7.25
CA LEU A 104 5.54 13.77 8.63
C LEU A 104 6.86 12.98 8.71
N VAL A 105 7.12 12.06 7.78
CA VAL A 105 8.44 11.40 7.66
C VAL A 105 9.53 12.44 7.40
N VAL A 106 9.30 13.37 6.48
CA VAL A 106 10.24 14.47 6.21
C VAL A 106 10.46 15.34 7.43
N ALA A 107 9.39 15.75 8.11
CA ALA A 107 9.48 16.59 9.31
C ALA A 107 10.31 15.91 10.42
N SER A 108 10.09 14.61 10.65
CA SER A 108 10.81 13.84 11.68
C SER A 108 12.26 13.51 11.31
N HIS A 109 12.60 13.43 10.01
CA HIS A 109 13.93 13.05 9.54
C HIS A 109 14.71 14.19 8.89
N ARG A 110 14.21 15.44 8.94
CA ARG A 110 14.76 16.58 8.20
C ARG A 110 16.27 16.76 8.35
N PRO A 111 16.88 16.71 9.56
CA PRO A 111 18.33 16.85 9.69
C PRO A 111 19.12 15.78 8.91
N TYR A 112 18.57 14.57 8.78
CA TYR A 112 19.22 13.46 8.08
C TYR A 112 19.11 13.61 6.55
N TYR A 113 18.00 14.18 6.05
CA TYR A 113 17.92 14.58 4.64
C TYR A 113 19.01 15.59 4.28
N LEU A 114 19.19 16.62 5.09
CA LEU A 114 20.23 17.64 4.87
C LEU A 114 21.66 17.07 4.87
N GLN A 115 21.89 15.98 5.59
CA GLN A 115 23.19 15.30 5.68
C GLN A 115 23.41 14.24 4.59
N THR A 116 22.36 13.75 3.97
CA THR A 116 22.43 12.66 3.00
C THR A 116 22.93 13.18 1.66
N THR A 117 23.98 12.56 1.14
CA THR A 117 24.62 12.97 -0.12
C THR A 117 24.20 12.14 -1.32
N ASN A 118 23.61 10.96 -1.09
CA ASN A 118 23.12 10.09 -2.15
C ASN A 118 21.69 10.50 -2.56
N PRO A 119 21.47 11.00 -3.81
CA PRO A 119 20.15 11.41 -4.27
C PRO A 119 19.13 10.27 -4.33
N ASN A 120 19.57 9.04 -4.62
CA ASN A 120 18.71 7.87 -4.66
C ASN A 120 18.27 7.43 -3.25
N ALA A 121 19.11 7.61 -2.23
CA ALA A 121 18.71 7.37 -0.84
C ALA A 121 17.63 8.38 -0.39
N ILE A 122 17.75 9.64 -0.83
CA ILE A 122 16.71 10.66 -0.60
C ILE A 122 15.42 10.26 -1.32
N LEU A 123 15.44 10.07 -2.65
CA LEU A 123 14.24 9.74 -3.43
C LEU A 123 13.60 8.41 -3.01
N GLY A 124 14.41 7.40 -2.69
CA GLY A 124 13.98 6.07 -2.27
C GLY A 124 13.14 6.09 -0.99
N SER A 125 13.38 7.07 -0.10
CA SER A 125 12.54 7.29 1.08
C SER A 125 11.17 7.93 0.79
N PHE A 126 10.91 8.35 -0.45
CA PHE A 126 9.60 8.84 -0.90
C PHE A 126 8.91 7.82 -1.80
N SER A 127 9.59 7.40 -2.87
CA SER A 127 8.99 6.63 -3.96
C SER A 127 9.92 5.54 -4.44
N THR A 128 9.38 4.60 -5.20
CA THR A 128 10.16 3.49 -5.76
C THR A 128 11.22 4.01 -6.74
N ILE A 129 12.37 3.35 -6.72
CA ILE A 129 13.52 3.63 -7.57
C ILE A 129 14.02 2.33 -8.19
N VAL A 130 14.50 2.38 -9.43
CA VAL A 130 15.02 1.19 -10.09
C VAL A 130 16.53 1.10 -9.91
N ASN A 131 17.01 -0.08 -9.52
CA ASN A 131 18.43 -0.33 -9.29
C ASN A 131 19.25 -0.51 -10.58
N THR A 132 18.60 -0.77 -11.71
CA THR A 132 19.25 -0.92 -13.01
C THR A 132 19.45 0.40 -13.76
N ASP A 133 19.07 1.53 -13.17
CA ASP A 133 19.17 2.85 -13.77
C ASP A 133 20.63 3.39 -13.67
N ASP A 134 21.30 3.49 -14.81
CA ASP A 134 22.63 4.10 -14.96
C ASP A 134 22.60 5.51 -15.57
N GLY A 135 21.40 6.09 -15.75
CA GLY A 135 21.17 7.39 -16.38
C GLY A 135 21.14 7.39 -17.91
N SER A 136 21.35 6.24 -18.55
CA SER A 136 21.24 6.10 -20.02
C SER A 136 19.79 5.84 -20.49
N LYS A 137 19.47 6.28 -21.71
CA LYS A 137 18.15 5.98 -22.31
C LYS A 137 17.87 4.47 -22.43
N LYS A 138 18.92 3.66 -22.62
CA LYS A 138 18.81 2.20 -22.75
C LYS A 138 18.46 1.55 -21.41
N SER A 139 19.10 1.98 -20.32
CA SER A 139 18.77 1.47 -18.98
C SER A 139 17.37 1.88 -18.55
N HIS A 140 16.89 3.08 -18.93
CA HIS A 140 15.50 3.48 -18.67
C HIS A 140 14.48 2.52 -19.28
N ALA A 141 14.65 2.13 -20.56
CA ALA A 141 13.74 1.21 -21.22
C ALA A 141 13.72 -0.17 -20.55
N ALA A 142 14.89 -0.74 -20.26
CA ALA A 142 15.00 -2.01 -19.54
C ALA A 142 14.41 -1.93 -18.13
N SER A 143 14.65 -0.82 -17.43
CA SER A 143 14.14 -0.55 -16.07
C SER A 143 12.61 -0.47 -16.05
N MET A 144 11.99 0.19 -17.03
CA MET A 144 10.53 0.25 -17.14
C MET A 144 9.92 -1.13 -17.37
N ILE A 145 10.50 -1.95 -18.26
CA ILE A 145 9.96 -3.29 -18.56
C ILE A 145 10.09 -4.21 -17.34
N ASN A 146 11.30 -4.32 -16.77
CA ASN A 146 11.53 -5.16 -15.61
C ASN A 146 10.67 -4.69 -14.43
N GLY A 147 10.64 -3.38 -14.18
CA GLY A 147 9.86 -2.80 -13.12
C GLY A 147 8.37 -3.03 -13.30
N PHE A 148 7.83 -2.91 -14.51
CA PHE A 148 6.43 -3.21 -14.79
C PHE A 148 6.09 -4.66 -14.46
N VAL A 149 6.92 -5.62 -14.89
CA VAL A 149 6.72 -7.05 -14.59
C VAL A 149 6.79 -7.31 -13.09
N ASN A 150 7.79 -6.74 -12.40
CA ASN A 150 7.96 -6.91 -10.96
C ASN A 150 6.77 -6.37 -10.16
N GLU A 151 6.35 -5.13 -10.48
CA GLU A 151 5.17 -4.50 -9.87
C GLU A 151 3.89 -5.30 -10.17
N PHE A 152 3.75 -5.86 -11.37
CA PHE A 152 2.56 -6.61 -11.75
C PHE A 152 2.45 -7.90 -10.95
N ILE A 153 3.53 -8.69 -10.89
CA ILE A 153 3.55 -9.98 -10.18
C ILE A 153 3.31 -9.76 -8.69
N GLY A 154 4.04 -8.83 -8.07
CA GLY A 154 3.88 -8.54 -6.65
C GLY A 154 2.47 -8.05 -6.31
N SER A 155 1.92 -7.15 -7.13
CA SER A 155 0.58 -6.60 -6.93
C SER A 155 -0.49 -7.66 -7.15
N PHE A 156 -0.33 -8.51 -8.14
CA PHE A 156 -1.28 -9.60 -8.43
C PHE A 156 -1.37 -10.55 -7.25
N ILE A 157 -0.23 -11.00 -6.72
CA ILE A 157 -0.17 -11.87 -5.54
C ILE A 157 -0.80 -11.16 -4.33
N LEU A 158 -0.45 -9.89 -4.11
CA LEU A 158 -1.01 -9.08 -3.01
C LEU A 158 -2.54 -9.06 -3.07
N PHE A 159 -3.13 -8.64 -4.19
CA PHE A 159 -4.57 -8.44 -4.30
C PHE A 159 -5.35 -9.75 -4.35
N PHE A 160 -4.83 -10.78 -5.03
CA PHE A 160 -5.48 -12.09 -5.07
C PHE A 160 -5.52 -12.72 -3.67
N ALA A 161 -4.38 -12.70 -2.97
CA ALA A 161 -4.31 -13.23 -1.62
C ALA A 161 -5.11 -12.37 -0.63
N ALA A 162 -5.16 -11.04 -0.80
CA ALA A 162 -6.02 -10.18 0.00
C ALA A 162 -7.50 -10.51 -0.16
N MET A 163 -7.97 -10.74 -1.38
CA MET A 163 -9.34 -11.20 -1.61
C MET A 163 -9.57 -12.56 -0.94
N ALA A 164 -8.68 -13.53 -1.14
CA ALA A 164 -8.82 -14.85 -0.56
C ALA A 164 -8.83 -14.82 0.99
N MET A 165 -7.89 -14.10 1.61
CA MET A 165 -7.81 -14.01 3.07
C MET A 165 -9.01 -13.26 3.67
N THR A 166 -9.52 -12.22 3.02
CA THR A 166 -10.61 -11.40 3.59
C THR A 166 -12.02 -11.93 3.28
N LYS A 167 -12.17 -12.81 2.28
CA LYS A 167 -13.47 -13.38 1.88
C LYS A 167 -13.61 -14.88 2.18
N ASN A 168 -12.51 -15.62 2.25
CA ASN A 168 -12.46 -17.04 2.59
C ASN A 168 -11.65 -17.31 3.88
N TYR A 169 -11.71 -16.39 4.84
CA TYR A 169 -11.12 -16.59 6.17
C TYR A 169 -11.81 -17.76 6.90
N PHE A 170 -11.11 -18.33 7.89
CA PHE A 170 -11.68 -19.36 8.76
C PHE A 170 -12.93 -18.84 9.49
N GLY A 171 -14.07 -19.51 9.27
CA GLY A 171 -15.38 -19.08 9.79
C GLY A 171 -16.25 -18.36 8.77
N ALA A 172 -15.77 -18.09 7.56
CA ALA A 172 -16.57 -17.53 6.48
C ALA A 172 -17.72 -18.44 6.05
N GLU A 173 -17.62 -19.76 6.27
CA GLU A 173 -18.68 -20.73 5.96
C GLU A 173 -19.95 -20.49 6.77
N VAL A 174 -19.81 -20.02 8.01
CA VAL A 174 -20.95 -19.71 8.89
C VAL A 174 -21.77 -18.56 8.31
N VAL A 175 -21.10 -17.52 7.80
CA VAL A 175 -21.75 -16.38 7.15
C VAL A 175 -22.44 -16.83 5.86
N LYS A 176 -21.76 -17.63 5.03
CA LYS A 176 -22.32 -18.17 3.78
C LYS A 176 -23.55 -19.03 4.06
N TYR A 177 -23.49 -19.93 5.04
CA TYR A 177 -24.60 -20.80 5.42
C TYR A 177 -25.81 -20.00 5.94
N ALA A 178 -25.58 -19.03 6.82
CA ALA A 178 -26.65 -18.21 7.35
C ALA A 178 -27.34 -17.35 6.26
N ALA A 179 -26.59 -16.87 5.26
CA ALA A 179 -27.16 -16.20 4.10
C ALA A 179 -28.14 -17.11 3.31
N THR A 180 -27.84 -18.41 3.17
CA THR A 180 -28.79 -19.38 2.55
C THR A 180 -30.08 -19.55 3.34
N ARG A 181 -30.09 -19.18 4.63
CA ARG A 181 -31.26 -19.20 5.51
C ARG A 181 -31.98 -17.84 5.57
N GLY A 182 -31.64 -16.91 4.68
CA GLY A 182 -32.23 -15.58 4.62
C GLY A 182 -31.79 -14.65 5.76
N VAL A 183 -30.73 -15.01 6.50
CA VAL A 183 -30.16 -14.15 7.54
C VAL A 183 -29.17 -13.20 6.88
N ASP A 184 -29.41 -11.90 7.00
CA ASP A 184 -28.48 -10.88 6.54
C ASP A 184 -27.16 -10.98 7.31
N ALA A 185 -26.04 -11.06 6.59
CA ALA A 185 -24.70 -11.12 7.13
C ALA A 185 -24.39 -9.96 8.11
N THR A 186 -25.01 -8.78 7.89
CA THR A 186 -24.88 -7.62 8.77
C THR A 186 -25.49 -7.87 10.16
N GLN A 187 -26.54 -8.70 10.25
CA GLN A 187 -27.17 -9.08 11.51
C GLN A 187 -26.38 -10.16 12.27
N ILE A 188 -25.50 -10.90 11.58
CA ILE A 188 -24.69 -11.97 12.17
C ILE A 188 -23.45 -11.38 12.86
N GLN A 189 -22.77 -10.44 12.19
CA GLN A 189 -21.59 -9.78 12.73
C GLN A 189 -21.89 -8.98 14.01
N GLY A 190 -23.12 -8.46 14.16
CA GLY A 190 -23.57 -7.74 15.35
C GLY A 190 -24.04 -8.61 16.53
N LYS A 191 -24.23 -9.92 16.34
CA LYS A 191 -24.65 -10.83 17.43
C LYS A 191 -23.43 -11.38 18.17
N VAL A 192 -23.26 -11.00 19.43
CA VAL A 192 -22.07 -11.30 20.28
C VAL A 192 -21.62 -12.76 20.25
N ALA A 193 -22.55 -13.73 20.18
CA ALA A 193 -22.24 -15.16 20.17
C ALA A 193 -21.67 -15.69 18.84
N ILE A 194 -21.95 -15.03 17.70
CA ILE A 194 -21.47 -15.46 16.37
C ILE A 194 -20.40 -14.50 15.83
N GLY A 195 -20.50 -13.21 16.17
CA GLY A 195 -19.52 -12.19 15.83
C GLY A 195 -18.13 -12.47 16.39
N SER A 196 -18.02 -13.10 17.56
CA SER A 196 -16.72 -13.52 18.12
C SER A 196 -15.97 -14.52 17.23
N HIS A 197 -16.68 -15.46 16.60
CA HIS A 197 -16.10 -16.46 15.70
C HIS A 197 -15.71 -15.87 14.33
N ILE A 198 -16.43 -14.86 13.85
CA ILE A 198 -16.17 -14.20 12.56
C ILE A 198 -15.06 -13.15 12.69
N ASN A 199 -15.09 -12.33 13.74
CA ASN A 199 -14.14 -11.23 13.94
C ASN A 199 -12.72 -11.75 14.20
N ALA A 200 -12.57 -12.89 14.87
CA ALA A 200 -11.28 -13.53 15.05
C ALA A 200 -10.65 -13.95 13.71
N GLY A 201 -11.43 -14.57 12.82
CA GLY A 201 -10.97 -14.97 11.49
C GLY A 201 -10.55 -13.77 10.63
N LEU A 202 -11.34 -12.69 10.65
CA LEU A 202 -10.99 -11.45 9.95
C LEU A 202 -9.74 -10.77 10.56
N ALA A 203 -9.59 -10.74 11.88
CA ALA A 203 -8.39 -10.20 12.51
C ALA A 203 -7.13 -10.98 12.09
N VAL A 204 -7.22 -12.32 12.04
CA VAL A 204 -6.14 -13.17 11.53
C VAL A 204 -5.85 -12.88 10.05
N ALA A 205 -6.87 -12.66 9.22
CA ALA A 205 -6.68 -12.26 7.83
C ALA A 205 -5.92 -10.93 7.69
N HIS A 206 -6.26 -9.92 8.48
CA HIS A 206 -5.56 -8.63 8.48
C HIS A 206 -4.11 -8.75 9.00
N LEU A 207 -3.84 -9.61 9.99
CA LEU A 207 -2.48 -9.94 10.41
C LEU A 207 -1.69 -10.62 9.28
N ALA A 208 -2.29 -11.63 8.64
CA ALA A 208 -1.67 -12.35 7.54
C ALA A 208 -1.37 -11.43 6.34
N LEU A 209 -2.20 -10.42 6.08
CA LEU A 209 -1.93 -9.39 5.07
C LEU A 209 -0.64 -8.61 5.33
N GLY A 210 -0.38 -8.25 6.58
CA GLY A 210 0.87 -7.60 6.96
C GLY A 210 2.09 -8.47 6.69
N PHE A 211 2.02 -9.74 7.07
CA PHE A 211 3.10 -10.70 6.80
C PHE A 211 3.27 -11.01 5.31
N LEU A 212 2.18 -11.03 4.54
CA LEU A 212 2.24 -11.15 3.09
C LEU A 212 3.01 -9.97 2.48
N VAL A 213 2.71 -8.74 2.89
CA VAL A 213 3.42 -7.55 2.40
C VAL A 213 4.89 -7.60 2.79
N MET A 214 5.20 -8.00 4.03
CA MET A 214 6.58 -8.23 4.46
C MET A 214 7.30 -9.27 3.60
N ALA A 215 6.64 -10.39 3.27
CA ALA A 215 7.19 -11.43 2.43
C ALA A 215 7.40 -10.95 0.98
N LEU A 216 6.45 -10.20 0.42
CA LEU A 216 6.56 -9.59 -0.91
C LEU A 216 7.70 -8.58 -0.96
N VAL A 217 7.88 -7.76 0.07
CA VAL A 217 9.01 -6.83 0.14
C VAL A 217 10.32 -7.57 0.23
N THR A 218 10.40 -8.62 1.05
CA THR A 218 11.62 -9.43 1.19
C THR A 218 11.99 -10.16 -0.10
N SER A 219 11.00 -10.66 -0.85
CA SER A 219 11.23 -11.53 -2.02
C SER A 219 11.28 -10.79 -3.36
N LEU A 220 10.41 -9.80 -3.57
CA LEU A 220 10.25 -9.10 -4.86
C LEU A 220 10.72 -7.63 -4.79
N GLY A 221 11.20 -7.19 -3.64
CA GLY A 221 11.53 -5.78 -3.45
C GLY A 221 12.86 -5.32 -4.03
N GLY A 222 13.82 -6.21 -4.24
CA GLY A 222 15.16 -5.87 -4.71
C GLY A 222 15.25 -5.12 -6.05
N PRO A 223 14.44 -5.44 -7.08
CA PRO A 223 14.51 -4.77 -8.38
C PRO A 223 14.06 -3.29 -8.36
N THR A 224 12.98 -2.96 -7.65
CA THR A 224 12.32 -1.64 -7.73
C THR A 224 12.04 -0.96 -6.39
N GLY A 225 12.15 -1.67 -5.27
CA GLY A 225 11.43 -1.33 -4.04
C GLY A 225 9.93 -1.44 -4.31
N PRO A 226 9.23 -2.45 -3.79
CA PRO A 226 7.93 -2.85 -4.34
C PRO A 226 6.91 -1.72 -4.13
N GLY A 227 6.42 -1.14 -5.22
CA GLY A 227 5.46 -0.06 -5.22
C GLY A 227 4.10 -0.56 -4.76
N LEU A 228 3.55 -1.55 -5.47
CA LEU A 228 2.30 -2.28 -5.19
C LEU A 228 1.02 -1.43 -5.01
N ASN A 229 1.18 -0.11 -4.98
CA ASN A 229 0.19 0.84 -4.53
C ASN A 229 0.47 2.21 -5.18
N PRO A 230 -0.41 2.65 -6.10
CA PRO A 230 -0.24 3.94 -6.77
C PRO A 230 -0.16 5.14 -5.83
N ALA A 231 -0.92 5.16 -4.72
CA ALA A 231 -0.89 6.28 -3.78
C ALA A 231 0.43 6.34 -2.99
N ARG A 232 0.97 5.17 -2.63
CA ARG A 232 2.25 5.05 -1.90
C ARG A 232 3.46 5.49 -2.72
N ASP A 233 3.36 5.49 -4.04
CA ASP A 233 4.41 6.01 -4.92
C ASP A 233 4.13 7.46 -5.34
N LEU A 234 2.99 7.70 -5.99
CA LEU A 234 2.70 8.96 -6.66
C LEU A 234 2.58 10.13 -5.68
N GLY A 235 1.91 9.93 -4.53
CA GLY A 235 1.74 10.97 -3.51
C GLY A 235 3.09 11.48 -2.98
N PRO A 236 3.91 10.61 -2.37
CA PRO A 236 5.25 10.97 -1.94
C PRO A 236 6.15 11.50 -3.07
N ARG A 237 6.05 10.98 -4.30
CA ARG A 237 6.84 11.48 -5.45
C ARG A 237 6.49 12.92 -5.82
N ILE A 238 5.19 13.26 -5.80
CA ILE A 238 4.72 14.64 -5.95
C ILE A 238 5.31 15.52 -4.85
N LEU A 239 5.27 15.06 -3.59
CA LEU A 239 5.84 15.83 -2.49
C LEU A 239 7.36 16.03 -2.64
N HIS A 240 8.11 15.00 -3.04
CA HIS A 240 9.54 15.12 -3.36
C HIS A 240 9.78 16.15 -4.45
N PHE A 241 8.94 16.18 -5.50
CA PHE A 241 9.07 17.18 -6.55
C PHE A 241 8.88 18.60 -6.02
N LEU A 242 7.84 18.83 -5.20
CA LEU A 242 7.47 20.14 -4.68
C LEU A 242 8.43 20.68 -3.60
N LEU A 243 9.01 19.81 -2.78
CA LEU A 243 9.87 20.25 -1.68
C LEU A 243 11.21 20.79 -2.19
N PRO A 244 11.67 21.96 -1.69
CA PRO A 244 12.92 22.57 -2.12
C PRO A 244 14.15 21.90 -1.48
N LYS A 245 15.34 22.19 -2.04
CA LYS A 245 16.63 21.77 -1.48
C LYS A 245 16.88 22.27 -0.06
N SER A 246 16.31 23.42 0.31
CA SER A 246 16.37 23.91 1.69
C SER A 246 15.66 22.98 2.70
N VAL A 247 14.81 22.07 2.25
CA VAL A 247 14.16 21.05 3.09
C VAL A 247 14.84 19.69 2.95
N LEU A 248 15.19 19.27 1.72
CA LEU A 248 15.70 17.91 1.44
C LEU A 248 17.21 17.80 1.28
N GLY A 249 17.94 18.91 1.36
CA GLY A 249 19.39 18.98 1.19
C GLY A 249 19.80 19.31 -0.24
N GLU A 250 21.04 19.78 -0.38
CA GLU A 250 21.61 20.20 -1.68
C GLU A 250 21.71 19.06 -2.70
N HIS A 251 21.80 17.82 -2.21
CA HIS A 251 21.90 16.60 -2.98
C HIS A 251 20.55 16.04 -3.42
N LYS A 252 19.43 16.74 -3.17
CA LYS A 252 18.14 16.38 -3.77
C LYS A 252 18.27 16.28 -5.29
N GLY A 253 18.00 15.09 -5.83
CA GLY A 253 17.98 14.79 -7.26
C GLY A 253 16.63 15.10 -7.92
N ASP A 254 16.47 14.59 -9.15
CA ASP A 254 15.16 14.60 -9.82
C ASP A 254 14.18 13.58 -9.20
N SER A 255 12.89 13.69 -9.53
CA SER A 255 11.85 12.78 -9.03
C SER A 255 11.61 11.54 -9.92
N LYS A 256 12.49 11.27 -10.90
CA LYS A 256 12.40 10.19 -11.89
C LYS A 256 11.03 10.05 -12.55
N TRP A 257 10.48 11.15 -13.06
CA TRP A 257 9.15 11.19 -13.68
C TRP A 257 8.99 10.23 -14.87
N TRP A 258 10.08 9.91 -15.57
CA TRP A 258 10.09 8.92 -16.65
C TRP A 258 9.65 7.52 -16.19
N TYR A 259 9.83 7.19 -14.90
CA TYR A 259 9.48 5.90 -14.32
C TYR A 259 8.12 5.94 -13.56
N ALA A 260 7.64 7.12 -13.17
CA ALA A 260 6.52 7.30 -12.25
C ALA A 260 5.19 6.63 -12.68
N TRP A 261 5.00 6.37 -13.96
CA TRP A 261 3.81 5.69 -14.47
C TRP A 261 3.79 4.19 -14.18
N VAL A 262 4.96 3.55 -14.02
CA VAL A 262 5.09 2.10 -13.78
C VAL A 262 4.43 1.67 -12.47
N PRO A 263 4.76 2.26 -11.29
CA PRO A 263 4.12 1.90 -10.02
C PRO A 263 2.68 2.39 -9.90
N VAL A 264 2.13 3.04 -10.93
CA VAL A 264 0.71 3.42 -11.01
C VAL A 264 -0.04 2.43 -11.88
N VAL A 265 0.36 2.28 -13.15
CA VAL A 265 -0.37 1.50 -14.15
C VAL A 265 -0.24 0.00 -13.89
N SER A 266 0.96 -0.48 -13.55
CA SER A 266 1.20 -1.91 -13.36
C SER A 266 0.37 -2.48 -12.19
N PRO A 267 0.38 -1.88 -10.98
CA PRO A 267 -0.48 -2.33 -9.89
C PRO A 267 -1.98 -2.26 -10.21
N ILE A 268 -2.46 -1.25 -10.94
CA ILE A 268 -3.87 -1.15 -11.33
C ILE A 268 -4.28 -2.34 -12.20
N LEU A 269 -3.50 -2.66 -13.24
CA LEU A 269 -3.77 -3.80 -14.10
C LEU A 269 -3.72 -5.12 -13.33
N ALA A 270 -2.76 -5.28 -12.44
CA ALA A 270 -2.67 -6.44 -11.57
C ALA A 270 -3.85 -6.56 -10.61
N GLY A 271 -4.33 -5.45 -10.03
CA GLY A 271 -5.51 -5.42 -9.15
C GLY A 271 -6.79 -5.80 -9.88
N ILE A 272 -6.97 -5.31 -11.10
CA ILE A 272 -8.09 -5.72 -11.96
C ILE A 272 -8.03 -7.22 -12.23
N ALA A 273 -6.88 -7.73 -12.70
CA ALA A 273 -6.71 -9.13 -13.03
C ALA A 273 -6.90 -10.05 -11.82
N ALA A 274 -6.31 -9.71 -10.67
CA ALA A 274 -6.37 -10.51 -9.45
C ALA A 274 -7.79 -10.58 -8.89
N VAL A 275 -8.49 -9.45 -8.79
CA VAL A 275 -9.86 -9.42 -8.25
C VAL A 275 -10.83 -10.10 -9.22
N ALA A 276 -10.67 -9.92 -10.53
CA ALA A 276 -11.48 -10.61 -11.54
C ALA A 276 -11.27 -12.13 -11.49
N LEU A 277 -10.03 -12.60 -11.40
CA LEU A 277 -9.71 -14.02 -11.27
C LEU A 277 -10.31 -14.60 -9.98
N TYR A 278 -10.16 -13.90 -8.86
CA TYR A 278 -10.76 -14.31 -7.59
C TYR A 278 -12.29 -14.48 -7.73
N LYS A 279 -12.96 -13.50 -8.33
CA LYS A 279 -14.42 -13.55 -8.58
C LYS A 279 -14.80 -14.70 -9.49
N MET A 280 -14.03 -14.99 -10.53
CA MET A 280 -14.30 -16.11 -11.43
C MET A 280 -14.22 -17.48 -10.72
N ILE A 281 -13.30 -17.62 -9.75
CA ILE A 281 -13.08 -18.89 -9.04
C ILE A 281 -14.06 -19.06 -7.86
N TYR A 282 -14.34 -17.99 -7.12
CA TYR A 282 -15.01 -18.06 -5.81
C TYR A 282 -16.27 -17.18 -5.68
N GLY A 283 -16.57 -16.35 -6.68
CA GLY A 283 -17.63 -15.36 -6.65
C GLY A 283 -18.97 -15.83 -7.17
#